data_AF-A0A6P8BCE7-F1
#
_entry.id   AF-A0A6P8BCE7-F1
#
_cell.length_a   1.000
_cell.length_b   1.000
_cell.length_c   1.000
_cell.angle_alpha   90.00
_cell.angle_beta   90.00
_cell.angle_gamma   90.00
#
_symmetry.space_group_name_H-M   'P 1'
#
loop_
_entity.id
_entity.type
_entity.pdbx_description
1 polymer ?
#
loop_
_entity_poly.entity_id
_entity_poly.type
_entity_poly.pdbx_seq_one_letter_code
_entity_poly.pdbx_strand_id
1 'polypeptide(L)'
;MLNRLTAIPKVAEGAAAVFGSFGSGTEAFLDVVFGIAAPEGKLPFDLPRSQKAVEKLMEDVPFDIKSPVFTFGHGLRYGRCVI
;
A
#
# COMPACT_ATOMS: atom_id res chain seq x y z
N MET A 1 1.44 -9.26 -6.56
CA MET A 1 2.29 -8.22 -7.17
C MET A 1 1.44 -7.03 -7.57
N LEU A 2 1.59 -5.90 -6.88
CA LEU A 2 0.88 -4.64 -7.19
C LEU A 2 1.72 -3.85 -8.20
N ASN A 3 1.49 -4.06 -9.49
CA ASN A 3 2.26 -3.39 -10.55
C ASN A 3 1.47 -2.23 -11.21
N ARG A 4 0.31 -1.86 -10.66
CA ARG A 4 -0.52 -0.72 -11.08
C ARG A 4 -1.52 -0.31 -10.00
N LEU A 5 -1.96 0.95 -10.08
CA LEU A 5 -3.02 1.55 -9.26
C LEU A 5 -4.26 0.64 -9.26
N THR A 6 -4.50 -0.03 -8.14
CA THR A 6 -5.63 -0.95 -8.00
C THR A 6 -6.49 -0.47 -6.85
N ALA A 7 -7.77 -0.25 -7.10
CA ALA A 7 -8.72 0.07 -6.04
C ALA A 7 -9.05 -1.21 -5.27
N ILE A 8 -8.58 -1.31 -4.01
CA ILE A 8 -8.84 -2.46 -3.14
C ILE A 8 -9.52 -2.07 -1.81
N PRO A 9 -10.49 -1.12 -1.80
CA PRO A 9 -11.10 -0.63 -0.55
C PRO A 9 -11.76 -1.75 0.25
N LYS A 10 -12.44 -2.69 -0.43
CA LYS A 10 -13.22 -3.76 0.20
C LYS A 10 -12.35 -4.83 0.85
N VAL A 11 -11.14 -5.07 0.33
CA VAL A 11 -10.19 -6.01 0.96
C VAL A 11 -9.51 -5.33 2.15
N ALA A 12 -9.19 -4.04 2.05
CA ALA A 12 -8.65 -3.28 3.17
C ALA A 12 -9.63 -3.21 4.35
N GLU A 13 -10.93 -3.08 4.09
CA GLU A 13 -11.97 -3.07 5.15
C GLU A 13 -12.19 -4.45 5.79
N GLY A 14 -11.97 -5.55 5.05
CA GLY A 14 -12.20 -6.91 5.54
C GLY A 14 -10.97 -7.64 6.08
N ALA A 15 -9.77 -7.07 5.91
CA ALA A 15 -8.51 -7.70 6.29
C ALA A 15 -7.99 -7.15 7.62
N ALA A 16 -7.44 -8.02 8.46
CA ALA A 16 -6.75 -7.60 9.68
C ALA A 16 -5.45 -6.84 9.38
N ALA A 17 -4.78 -7.17 8.28
CA ALA A 17 -3.60 -6.46 7.77
C ALA A 17 -3.51 -6.62 6.25
N VAL A 18 -2.97 -5.60 5.57
CA VAL A 18 -2.74 -5.62 4.12
C VAL A 18 -1.28 -5.30 3.84
N PHE A 19 -0.61 -6.19 3.08
CA PHE A 19 0.76 -6.00 2.64
C PHE A 19 0.81 -5.81 1.13
N GLY A 20 1.47 -4.74 0.68
CA GLY A 20 1.73 -4.47 -0.74
C GLY A 20 3.16 -4.85 -1.11
N SER A 21 3.33 -5.74 -2.08
CA SER A 21 4.65 -6.05 -2.67
C SER A 21 4.77 -5.45 -4.07
N PHE A 22 5.83 -4.66 -4.25
CA PHE A 22 6.24 -3.96 -5.47
C PHE A 22 7.50 -4.60 -6.09
N GLY A 23 7.48 -5.92 -6.26
CA GLY A 23 8.64 -6.66 -6.80
C GLY A 23 9.70 -7.00 -5.74
N SER A 24 9.31 -7.11 -4.47
CA SER A 24 10.19 -7.64 -3.42
C SER A 24 10.48 -9.13 -3.66
N GLY A 25 11.70 -9.57 -3.32
CA GLY A 25 12.02 -11.00 -3.25
C GLY A 25 11.11 -11.72 -2.24
N THR A 26 10.85 -13.00 -2.49
CA THR A 26 9.92 -13.79 -1.66
C THR A 26 10.42 -13.94 -0.23
N GLU A 27 11.71 -14.21 -0.02
CA GLU A 27 12.27 -14.34 1.33
C GLU A 27 12.14 -13.03 2.12
N ALA A 28 12.55 -11.90 1.51
CA ALA A 28 12.45 -10.59 2.14
C ALA A 28 11.00 -10.21 2.50
N PHE A 29 10.03 -10.63 1.68
CA PHE A 29 8.62 -10.41 1.98
C PHE A 29 8.16 -11.23 3.19
N LEU A 30 8.57 -12.50 3.26
CA LEU A 30 8.23 -13.38 4.38
C LEU A 30 8.91 -12.95 5.69
N ASP A 31 10.15 -12.46 5.64
CA ASP A 31 10.85 -11.92 6.81
C ASP A 31 10.07 -10.78 7.46
N VAL A 32 9.46 -9.92 6.64
CA VAL A 32 8.59 -8.86 7.14
C VAL A 32 7.31 -9.47 7.72
N VAL A 33 6.63 -10.37 7.01
CA VAL A 33 5.38 -11.00 7.48
C VAL A 33 5.56 -11.72 8.83
N PHE A 34 6.68 -12.41 9.03
CA PHE A 34 7.01 -13.10 10.28
C PHE A 34 7.61 -12.18 11.35
N GLY A 35 7.84 -10.90 11.07
CA GLY A 35 8.42 -9.94 12.01
C GLY A 35 9.91 -10.12 12.27
N ILE A 36 10.62 -10.89 11.43
CA ILE A 36 12.08 -11.03 11.44
C ILE A 36 12.72 -9.69 11.03
N ALA A 37 12.10 -9.01 10.05
CA ALA A 37 12.48 -7.67 9.60
C ALA A 37 11.31 -6.68 9.78
N ALA A 38 11.64 -5.41 10.02
CA ALA A 38 10.63 -4.36 10.15
C ALA A 38 10.18 -3.82 8.78
N PRO A 39 8.88 -3.54 8.56
CA PRO A 39 8.41 -2.88 7.34
C PRO A 39 8.86 -1.42 7.36
N GLU A 40 9.64 -1.04 6.35
CA GLU A 40 10.10 0.34 6.12
C GLU A 40 9.54 0.93 4.83
N GLY A 41 8.88 0.10 4.02
CA GLY A 41 8.30 0.49 2.75
C GLY A 41 7.24 1.57 2.90
N LYS A 42 7.30 2.56 2.01
CA LYS A 42 6.29 3.61 1.87
C LYS A 42 5.64 3.49 0.50
N LEU A 43 4.35 3.76 0.46
CA LEU A 43 3.59 3.69 -0.78
C LEU A 43 4.11 4.74 -1.80
N PRO A 44 4.50 4.34 -3.02
CA PRO A 44 5.09 5.24 -4.01
C PRO A 44 4.05 6.02 -4.84
N PHE A 45 2.76 5.78 -4.65
CA PHE A 45 1.65 6.47 -5.32
C PHE A 45 0.42 6.52 -4.42
N ASP A 46 -0.56 7.37 -4.71
CA ASP A 46 -1.83 7.38 -3.98
C ASP A 46 -2.70 6.17 -4.35
N LEU A 47 -3.28 5.46 -3.37
CA LEU A 47 -4.22 4.37 -3.62
C LEU A 47 -5.66 4.92 -3.77
N PRO A 48 -6.28 4.77 -4.95
CA PRO A 48 -7.62 5.26 -5.19
C PRO A 48 -8.67 4.41 -4.48
N ARG A 49 -9.75 5.07 -4.05
CA ARG A 49 -10.90 4.42 -3.38
C ARG A 49 -11.77 3.59 -4.32
N SER A 50 -11.70 3.79 -5.62
CA SER A 50 -12.57 3.10 -6.59
C SER A 50 -11.90 3.03 -7.95
N GLN A 51 -12.25 2.03 -8.77
CA GLN A 51 -11.82 1.96 -10.17
C GLN A 51 -12.24 3.20 -10.96
N LYS A 52 -13.38 3.81 -10.65
CA LYS A 52 -13.79 5.09 -11.26
C LYS A 52 -12.84 6.25 -10.94
N ALA A 53 -12.15 6.19 -9.80
CA ALA A 53 -11.13 7.17 -9.43
C ALA A 53 -9.78 6.87 -10.10
N VAL A 54 -9.53 5.61 -10.49
CA VAL A 54 -8.39 5.23 -11.34
C VAL A 54 -8.60 5.74 -12.77
N GLU A 55 -9.80 5.55 -13.34
CA GLU A 55 -10.11 5.96 -14.72
C GLU A 55 -10.08 7.48 -14.93
N LYS A 56 -10.41 8.25 -13.89
CA LYS A 56 -10.33 9.72 -13.91
C LYS A 56 -8.93 10.26 -13.66
N LEU A 57 -8.00 9.41 -13.28
CA LEU A 57 -6.66 9.80 -12.90
C LEU A 57 -5.89 10.15 -14.18
N MET A 58 -5.46 11.40 -14.30
CA MET A 58 -4.58 11.80 -15.39
C MET A 58 -3.15 11.35 -15.07
N GLU A 59 -2.61 10.45 -15.88
CA GLU A 59 -1.27 9.89 -15.70
C GLU A 59 -0.17 10.97 -15.65
N ASP A 60 -0.40 12.10 -16.32
CA ASP A 60 0.51 13.25 -16.39
C ASP A 60 0.41 14.24 -15.22
N VAL A 61 -0.56 14.09 -14.31
CA VAL A 61 -0.72 15.00 -13.17
C VAL A 61 -0.42 14.26 -11.86
N PRO A 62 0.71 14.58 -11.20
CA PRO A 62 1.02 13.97 -9.90
C PRO A 62 -0.02 14.39 -8.84
N PHE A 63 -0.48 13.41 -8.05
CA PHE A 63 -1.37 13.59 -6.90
C PHE A 63 -2.79 14.13 -7.18
N ASP A 64 -3.38 13.86 -8.36
CA ASP A 64 -4.73 14.36 -8.72
C ASP A 64 -5.91 13.62 -8.01
N ILE A 65 -5.63 12.77 -7.03
CA ILE A 65 -6.67 12.03 -6.30
C ILE A 65 -7.25 12.90 -5.18
N LYS A 66 -8.48 13.39 -5.35
CA LYS A 66 -9.18 14.20 -4.33
C LYS A 66 -9.52 13.46 -3.02
N SER A 67 -9.58 12.12 -3.02
CA SER A 67 -9.90 11.32 -1.82
C SER A 67 -9.30 9.91 -1.92
N PRO A 68 -7.98 9.77 -1.72
CA PRO A 68 -7.32 8.47 -1.71
C PRO A 68 -7.60 7.73 -0.39
N VAL A 69 -7.60 6.39 -0.44
CA VAL A 69 -7.72 5.56 0.78
C VAL A 69 -6.38 5.50 1.51
N PHE A 70 -5.29 5.42 0.75
CA PHE A 70 -3.93 5.57 1.27
C PHE A 70 -3.21 6.60 0.42
N THR A 71 -2.63 7.61 1.05
CA THR A 71 -1.85 8.64 0.36
C THR A 71 -0.45 8.16 0.04
N PHE A 72 0.23 8.86 -0.86
CA PHE A 72 1.65 8.75 -1.08
C PHE A 72 2.42 8.87 0.25
N GLY A 73 3.46 8.06 0.40
CA GLY A 73 4.27 8.04 1.61
C GLY A 73 3.63 7.31 2.79
N HIS A 74 2.39 6.80 2.67
CA HIS A 74 1.77 5.99 3.71
C HIS A 74 2.53 4.66 3.85
N GLY A 75 2.99 4.37 5.05
CA GLY A 75 3.55 3.08 5.44
C GLY A 75 3.35 2.86 6.93
N LEU A 76 2.88 1.67 7.31
CA LEU A 76 2.77 1.27 8.71
C LEU A 76 4.10 0.68 9.17
N ARG A 77 4.44 0.93 10.44
CA ARG A 77 5.61 0.32 11.09
C ARG A 77 5.13 -0.57 12.22
N TYR A 78 5.86 -1.63 12.50
CA TYR A 78 5.62 -2.39 13.73
C TYR A 78 5.85 -1.46 14.93
N GLY A 79 4.86 -1.42 15.82
CA GLY A 79 5.02 -0.74 17.09
C GLY A 79 6.22 -1.33 17.80
N ARG A 80 7.06 -0.48 18.40
CA ARG A 80 8.06 -0.98 19.34
C ARG A 80 7.32 -1.75 20.43
N CYS A 81 7.54 -3.06 20.47
CA CYS A 81 7.20 -3.84 21.65
C CYS A 81 8.15 -3.35 22.75
N VAL A 82 7.64 -2.51 23.65
CA VAL A 82 8.33 -2.22 24.91
C VAL A 82 7.96 -3.38 25.81
N ILE A 83 8.87 -4.34 25.93
CA ILE A 83 8.86 -5.35 26.99
C ILE A 83 9.23 -4.72 28.32
#